data_AF-A0A1H2AE08-F1
#
_entry.id   AF-A0A1H2AE08-F1
#
_cell.length_a   1.000
_cell.length_b   1.000
_cell.length_c   1.000
_cell.angle_alpha   90.00
_cell.angle_beta   90.00
_cell.angle_gamma   90.00
#
_symmetry.space_group_name_H-M   'P 1'
#
loop_
_entity.id
_entity.type
_entity.pdbx_description
1 polymer ?
#
loop_
_entity_poly.entity_id
_entity_poly.type
_entity_poly.pdbx_seq_one_letter_code
_entity_poly.pdbx_strand_id
1 'polypeptide(L)'
;MDVGALISQARHEARLTQLELAERAGVSRFAISHYEAGRRLPTLGVLRAVLAAAGKQLYAELEPLDADVRRAIARVAASPIEDRKAVGHWYWLHEYVAPEHRVEGVAAAQLLGAPVPVDHLDLAIADLPAACETLVRSSELFPPKIAFQRTTWPFSCPRAGRDATDSDVAELAARLRELLRRECPDDTFWMMSAQCWARVRLVPPADVARYVEVVLPAGVVRVAPLHEIESTDPRVSRVLRVLRDDAGATRPG
;
A
#
# COMPACT_ATOMS: atom_id res chain seq x y z
N MET A 1 5.55 8.47 -16.33
CA MET A 1 5.87 7.46 -17.37
C MET A 1 7.39 7.35 -17.44
N ASP A 2 7.96 6.15 -17.47
CA ASP A 2 9.40 5.97 -17.64
C ASP A 2 9.79 5.84 -19.13
N VAL A 3 11.09 5.81 -19.42
CA VAL A 3 11.63 5.76 -20.79
C VAL A 3 11.24 4.47 -21.52
N GLY A 4 11.19 3.33 -20.83
CA GLY A 4 10.82 2.04 -21.42
C GLY A 4 9.36 2.00 -21.84
N ALA A 5 8.47 2.50 -20.96
CA ALA A 5 7.06 2.67 -21.25
C ALA A 5 6.82 3.64 -22.42
N LEU A 6 7.58 4.74 -22.50
CA LEU A 6 7.51 5.69 -23.61
C LEU A 6 7.86 5.03 -24.96
N ILE A 7 8.95 4.23 -25.01
CA ILE A 7 9.35 3.50 -26.21
C ILE A 7 8.30 2.47 -26.60
N SER A 8 7.84 1.66 -25.64
CA SER A 8 6.83 0.64 -25.86
C SER A 8 5.53 1.24 -26.39
N GLN A 9 5.07 2.34 -25.79
CA GLN A 9 3.87 3.04 -26.24
C GLN A 9 4.02 3.60 -27.66
N ALA A 10 5.13 4.29 -27.96
CA ALA A 10 5.39 4.78 -29.32
C ALA A 10 5.40 3.64 -30.35
N ARG A 11 6.01 2.51 -30.02
CA ARG A 11 6.05 1.31 -30.86
C ARG A 11 4.65 0.75 -31.13
N HIS A 12 3.84 0.60 -30.07
CA HIS A 12 2.48 0.07 -30.16
C HIS A 12 1.57 0.99 -30.97
N GLU A 13 1.65 2.31 -30.76
CA GLU A 13 0.90 3.30 -31.55
C GLU A 13 1.29 3.27 -33.04
N ALA A 14 2.57 3.03 -33.35
CA ALA A 14 3.07 2.84 -34.70
C ALA A 14 2.78 1.44 -35.29
N ARG A 15 2.17 0.54 -34.50
CA ARG A 15 1.88 -0.87 -34.84
C ARG A 15 3.11 -1.67 -35.28
N LEU A 16 4.27 -1.40 -34.65
CA LEU A 16 5.52 -2.08 -34.95
C LEU A 16 5.80 -3.21 -33.95
N THR A 17 6.45 -4.26 -34.44
CA THR A 17 7.15 -5.23 -33.61
C THR A 17 8.46 -4.64 -33.10
N GLN A 18 9.04 -5.24 -32.06
CA GLN A 18 10.36 -4.82 -31.55
C GLN A 18 11.47 -4.97 -32.60
N LEU A 19 11.32 -5.93 -33.53
CA LEU A 19 12.27 -6.13 -34.62
C LEU A 19 12.19 -4.99 -35.64
N GLU A 20 10.99 -4.67 -36.11
CA GLU A 20 10.79 -3.60 -37.10
C GLU A 20 11.21 -2.23 -36.55
N LEU A 21 10.92 -1.95 -35.28
CA LEU A 21 11.38 -0.72 -34.64
C LEU A 21 12.91 -0.67 -34.56
N ALA A 22 13.55 -1.79 -34.22
CA ALA A 22 15.00 -1.88 -34.13
C ALA A 22 15.66 -1.65 -35.48
N GLU A 23 15.15 -2.30 -36.54
CA GLU A 23 15.64 -2.13 -37.92
C GLU A 23 15.52 -0.67 -38.38
N ARG A 24 14.35 -0.05 -38.17
CA ARG A 24 14.14 1.37 -38.53
C ARG A 24 15.03 2.34 -37.74
N ALA A 25 15.31 2.02 -36.47
CA ALA A 25 16.13 2.85 -35.61
C ALA A 25 17.63 2.57 -35.72
N GLY A 26 18.06 1.59 -36.52
CA GLY A 26 19.47 1.20 -36.65
C GLY A 26 20.06 0.63 -35.36
N VAL A 27 19.25 -0.03 -34.52
CA VAL A 27 19.67 -0.68 -33.28
C VAL A 27 19.33 -2.17 -33.31
N SER A 28 19.83 -2.95 -32.36
CA SER A 28 19.46 -4.37 -32.26
C SER A 28 18.08 -4.55 -31.62
N ARG A 29 17.33 -5.58 -32.02
CA ARG A 29 16.08 -6.01 -31.35
C ARG A 29 16.30 -6.23 -29.85
N PHE A 30 17.46 -6.78 -29.49
CA PHE A 30 17.85 -6.98 -28.09
C PHE A 30 17.94 -5.66 -27.32
N ALA A 31 18.46 -4.59 -27.94
CA ALA A 31 18.49 -3.26 -27.32
C ALA A 31 17.08 -2.72 -27.06
N ILE A 32 16.17 -2.79 -28.05
CA ILE A 32 14.77 -2.38 -27.87
C ILE A 32 14.10 -3.16 -26.74
N SER A 33 14.27 -4.48 -26.71
CA SER A 33 13.73 -5.33 -25.63
C SER A 33 14.26 -4.91 -24.25
N HIS A 34 15.57 -4.64 -24.14
CA HIS A 34 16.17 -4.17 -22.89
C HIS A 34 15.70 -2.77 -22.49
N TYR A 35 15.50 -1.87 -23.45
CA TYR A 35 14.98 -0.53 -23.20
C TYR A 35 13.53 -0.58 -22.71
N GLU A 36 12.65 -1.31 -23.40
CA GLU A 36 11.24 -1.45 -23.01
C GLU A 36 11.08 -2.13 -21.65
N ALA A 37 11.95 -3.09 -21.32
CA ALA A 37 11.97 -3.75 -20.01
C ALA A 37 12.68 -2.93 -18.91
N GLY A 38 13.20 -1.74 -19.21
CA GLY A 38 13.94 -0.90 -18.26
C GLY A 38 15.28 -1.47 -17.80
N ARG A 39 15.79 -2.54 -18.44
CA ARG A 39 17.06 -3.20 -18.09
C ARG A 39 18.28 -2.40 -18.54
N ARG A 40 18.11 -1.49 -19.50
CA ARG A 40 19.13 -0.59 -20.01
C ARG A 40 18.47 0.73 -20.36
N LEU A 41 19.13 1.85 -20.10
CA LEU A 41 18.67 3.16 -20.54
C LEU A 41 19.39 3.53 -21.86
N PRO A 42 18.66 3.97 -22.91
CA PRO A 42 19.27 4.52 -24.10
C PRO A 42 19.92 5.88 -23.77
N THR A 43 20.95 6.26 -24.52
CA THR A 43 21.39 7.66 -24.51
C THR A 43 20.30 8.55 -25.10
N LEU A 44 20.31 9.84 -24.80
CA LEU A 44 19.34 10.78 -25.37
C LEU A 44 19.32 10.74 -26.92
N GLY A 45 20.49 10.55 -27.54
CA GLY A 45 20.61 10.38 -28.99
C GLY A 45 19.90 9.13 -29.51
N VAL A 46 20.12 7.98 -28.85
CA VAL A 46 19.45 6.72 -29.21
C VAL A 46 17.94 6.81 -28.96
N LEU A 47 17.51 7.41 -27.85
CA LEU A 47 16.09 7.61 -27.57
C LEU A 47 15.40 8.42 -28.67
N ARG A 48 16.02 9.52 -29.11
CA ARG A 48 15.51 10.32 -30.23
C ARG A 48 15.38 9.50 -31.52
N ALA A 49 16.40 8.71 -31.87
CA ALA A 49 16.37 7.89 -33.08
C ALA A 49 15.29 6.80 -33.02
N VAL A 50 15.15 6.12 -31.87
CA VAL A 50 14.12 5.10 -31.64
C VAL A 50 12.71 5.70 -31.74
N LEU A 51 12.46 6.84 -31.09
CA LEU A 51 11.16 7.50 -31.17
C LEU A 51 10.86 7.99 -32.60
N ALA A 52 11.85 8.57 -33.29
CA ALA A 52 11.70 9.02 -34.68
C ALA A 52 11.37 7.85 -35.63
N ALA A 53 11.98 6.68 -35.43
CA ALA A 53 11.68 5.45 -36.17
C ALA A 53 10.23 4.94 -35.96
N ALA A 54 9.62 5.29 -34.83
CA ALA A 54 8.20 5.09 -34.54
C ALA A 54 7.31 6.27 -34.97
N GLY A 55 7.86 7.28 -35.67
CA GLY A 55 7.12 8.47 -36.11
C GLY A 55 6.82 9.46 -34.99
N LYS A 56 7.58 9.45 -33.89
CA LYS A 56 7.43 10.35 -32.75
C LYS A 56 8.65 11.26 -32.58
N GLN A 57 8.42 12.52 -32.22
CA GLN A 57 9.50 13.45 -31.86
C GLN A 57 9.62 13.54 -30.34
N LEU A 58 10.86 13.45 -29.82
CA LEU A 58 11.12 13.73 -28.41
C LEU A 58 11.11 15.24 -28.19
N TYR A 59 10.23 15.70 -27.31
CA TYR A 59 10.19 17.07 -26.82
C TYR A 59 10.21 17.03 -25.29
N ALA A 60 11.03 17.86 -24.66
CA ALA A 60 11.19 17.92 -23.22
C ALA A 60 11.14 19.37 -22.77
N GLU A 61 10.35 19.64 -21.74
CA GLU A 61 10.26 20.92 -21.05
C GLU A 61 10.65 20.75 -19.58
N LEU A 62 11.01 21.87 -18.94
CA LEU A 62 11.25 21.90 -17.50
C LEU A 62 9.94 22.24 -16.80
N GLU A 63 9.65 21.51 -15.72
CA GLU A 63 8.61 21.88 -14.77
C GLU A 63 9.21 22.01 -13.37
N PRO A 64 8.54 22.72 -12.44
CA PRO A 64 8.98 22.76 -11.04
C PRO A 64 9.14 21.34 -10.49
N LEU A 65 10.18 21.15 -9.68
CA LEU A 65 10.45 19.87 -9.05
C LEU A 65 9.21 19.40 -8.27
N ASP A 66 8.83 18.15 -8.46
CA ASP A 66 7.67 17.51 -7.83
C ASP A 66 6.30 18.05 -8.24
N ALA A 67 6.20 18.85 -9.30
CA ALA A 67 4.91 19.28 -9.86
C ALA A 67 4.02 18.09 -10.25
N ASP A 68 4.60 17.00 -10.76
CA ASP A 68 3.91 15.73 -11.04
C ASP A 68 3.29 15.11 -9.79
N VAL A 69 4.04 15.07 -8.69
CA VAL A 69 3.59 14.53 -7.40
C VAL A 69 2.52 15.42 -6.78
N ARG A 70 2.71 16.74 -6.79
CA ARG A 70 1.72 17.71 -6.30
C ARG A 70 0.39 17.61 -7.05
N ARG A 71 0.43 17.49 -8.38
CA ARG A 71 -0.77 17.22 -9.19
C ARG A 71 -1.43 15.90 -8.80
N ALA A 72 -0.66 14.85 -8.52
CA ALA A 72 -1.20 13.57 -8.07
C ALA A 72 -1.84 13.65 -6.68
N ILE A 73 -1.21 14.35 -5.73
CA ILE A 73 -1.78 14.63 -4.39
C ILE A 73 -3.08 15.41 -4.52
N ALA A 74 -3.10 16.48 -5.32
CA ALA A 74 -4.30 17.29 -5.54
C ALA A 74 -5.45 16.46 -6.14
N ARG A 75 -5.16 15.53 -7.07
CA ARG A 75 -6.17 14.60 -7.59
C ARG A 75 -6.72 13.69 -6.50
N VAL A 76 -5.88 13.10 -5.67
CA VAL A 76 -6.32 12.24 -4.55
C VAL A 76 -7.13 13.03 -3.51
N ALA A 77 -6.76 14.29 -3.26
CA ALA A 77 -7.48 15.17 -2.35
C ALA A 77 -8.86 15.57 -2.92
N ALA A 78 -9.00 15.67 -4.24
CA ALA A 78 -10.27 15.97 -4.90
C ALA A 78 -11.19 14.75 -5.09
N SER A 79 -10.66 13.53 -4.95
CA SER A 79 -11.44 12.29 -5.02
C SER A 79 -12.08 11.94 -3.67
N PRO A 80 -13.28 11.31 -3.67
CA PRO A 80 -13.88 10.74 -2.46
C PRO A 80 -12.92 9.80 -1.72
N ILE A 81 -12.98 9.79 -0.40
CA ILE A 81 -12.08 8.96 0.41
C ILE A 81 -12.39 7.47 0.22
N GLU A 82 -13.64 7.10 -0.04
CA GLU A 82 -14.08 5.73 -0.31
C GLU A 82 -13.40 5.09 -1.54
N ASP A 83 -12.94 5.89 -2.50
CA ASP A 83 -12.26 5.40 -3.70
C ASP A 83 -10.83 4.91 -3.41
N ARG A 84 -10.30 5.22 -2.22
CA ARG A 84 -8.94 4.84 -1.84
C ARG A 84 -8.89 3.35 -1.52
N LYS A 85 -7.87 2.67 -2.07
CA LYS A 85 -7.67 1.22 -1.87
C LYS A 85 -7.55 0.83 -0.39
N ALA A 86 -6.90 1.65 0.43
CA ALA A 86 -6.81 1.43 1.87
C ALA A 86 -8.18 1.41 2.55
N VAL A 87 -9.14 2.22 2.09
CA VAL A 87 -10.51 2.23 2.64
C VAL A 87 -11.26 0.96 2.29
N GLY A 88 -11.09 0.46 1.06
CA GLY A 88 -11.61 -0.85 0.67
C GLY A 88 -11.07 -1.98 1.55
N HIS A 89 -9.77 -1.99 1.85
CA HIS A 89 -9.20 -2.99 2.76
C HIS A 89 -9.73 -2.83 4.19
N TRP A 90 -9.85 -1.59 4.67
CA TRP A 90 -10.38 -1.30 5.99
C TRP A 90 -11.83 -1.77 6.14
N TYR A 91 -12.68 -1.50 5.15
CA TYR A 91 -14.08 -1.95 5.14
C TYR A 91 -14.20 -3.46 5.43
N TRP A 92 -13.37 -4.29 4.81
CA TRP A 92 -13.42 -5.75 4.99
C TRP A 92 -12.74 -6.27 6.25
N LEU A 93 -11.96 -5.43 6.95
CA LEU A 93 -11.11 -5.87 8.05
C LEU A 93 -11.43 -5.21 9.39
N HIS A 94 -12.07 -4.04 9.41
CA HIS A 94 -12.22 -3.20 10.59
C HIS A 94 -12.93 -3.89 11.77
N GLU A 95 -13.90 -4.78 11.51
CA GLU A 95 -14.59 -5.54 12.56
C GLU A 95 -13.67 -6.52 13.32
N TYR A 96 -12.54 -6.90 12.72
CA TYR A 96 -11.54 -7.77 13.33
C TYR A 96 -10.39 -7.00 13.99
N VAL A 97 -10.42 -5.66 13.93
CA VAL A 97 -9.35 -4.79 14.43
C VAL A 97 -9.76 -4.20 15.77
N ALA A 98 -8.92 -4.42 16.78
CA ALA A 98 -9.19 -3.92 18.12
C ALA A 98 -9.17 -2.38 18.19
N PRO A 99 -9.87 -1.77 19.16
CA PRO A 99 -9.94 -0.31 19.28
C PRO A 99 -8.57 0.36 19.43
N GLU A 100 -7.65 -0.25 20.17
CA GLU A 100 -6.26 0.21 20.32
C GLU A 100 -5.38 -0.25 19.15
N HIS A 101 -5.64 0.31 17.98
CA HIS A 101 -4.87 0.05 16.75
C HIS A 101 -4.24 1.33 16.20
N ARG A 102 -3.33 1.14 15.25
CA ARG A 102 -2.77 2.17 14.38
C ARG A 102 -2.48 1.58 13.01
N VAL A 103 -3.04 2.19 11.96
CA VAL A 103 -2.65 1.90 10.57
C VAL A 103 -1.32 2.57 10.28
N GLU A 104 -0.39 1.82 9.70
CA GLU A 104 0.99 2.24 9.43
C GLU A 104 1.34 2.14 7.93
N GLY A 105 2.58 2.52 7.59
CA GLY A 105 3.16 2.28 6.28
C GLY A 105 2.45 2.96 5.11
N VAL A 106 2.40 2.26 3.97
CA VAL A 106 1.90 2.80 2.71
C VAL A 106 0.38 3.01 2.75
N ALA A 107 -0.34 2.15 3.48
CA ALA A 107 -1.78 2.31 3.69
C ALA A 107 -2.08 3.59 4.49
N ALA A 108 -1.33 3.83 5.57
CA ALA A 108 -1.42 5.07 6.34
C ALA A 108 -1.16 6.30 5.47
N ALA A 109 -0.11 6.26 4.64
CA ALA A 109 0.20 7.35 3.71
C ALA A 109 -0.98 7.65 2.78
N GLN A 110 -1.60 6.61 2.19
CA GLN A 110 -2.75 6.80 1.29
C GLN A 110 -3.99 7.34 2.02
N LEU A 111 -4.25 6.90 3.26
CA LEU A 111 -5.32 7.46 4.10
C LEU A 111 -5.09 8.95 4.41
N LEU A 112 -3.84 9.39 4.48
CA LEU A 112 -3.46 10.80 4.63
C LEU A 112 -3.37 11.58 3.29
N GLY A 113 -3.74 10.96 2.17
CA GLY A 113 -3.82 11.62 0.86
C GLY A 113 -2.62 11.41 -0.07
N ALA A 114 -1.67 10.54 0.29
CA ALA A 114 -0.55 10.21 -0.58
C ALA A 114 -1.02 9.39 -1.81
N PRO A 115 -0.64 9.77 -3.05
CA PRO A 115 -0.93 9.00 -4.27
C PRO A 115 -0.01 7.78 -4.41
N VAL A 116 -0.14 6.82 -3.51
CA VAL A 116 0.69 5.61 -3.44
C VAL A 116 -0.16 4.35 -3.65
N PRO A 117 0.39 3.29 -4.29
CA PRO A 117 -0.34 2.04 -4.46
C PRO A 117 -0.40 1.27 -3.14
N VAL A 118 -1.59 0.83 -2.74
CA VAL A 118 -1.82 0.03 -1.53
C VAL A 118 -2.25 -1.38 -1.93
N ASP A 119 -1.55 -2.37 -1.39
CA ASP A 119 -1.78 -3.81 -1.62
C ASP A 119 -2.30 -4.53 -0.37
N HIS A 120 -2.04 -3.99 0.82
CA HIS A 120 -2.52 -4.50 2.11
C HIS A 120 -2.49 -3.38 3.16
N LEU A 121 -3.12 -3.60 4.31
CA LEU A 121 -2.96 -2.74 5.48
C LEU A 121 -1.76 -3.18 6.30
N ASP A 122 -0.97 -2.23 6.79
CA ASP A 122 -0.07 -2.46 7.91
C ASP A 122 -0.78 -2.00 9.19
N LEU A 123 -0.98 -2.90 10.15
CA LEU A 123 -1.69 -2.64 11.40
C LEU A 123 -0.77 -2.94 12.58
N ALA A 124 -0.56 -1.94 13.43
CA ALA A 124 -0.07 -2.14 14.78
C ALA A 124 -1.27 -2.21 15.72
N ILE A 125 -1.35 -3.25 16.56
CA ILE A 125 -2.43 -3.43 17.55
C ILE A 125 -1.79 -3.56 18.93
N ALA A 126 -2.30 -2.81 19.91
CA ALA A 126 -1.84 -2.93 21.29
C ALA A 126 -1.98 -4.36 21.78
N ASP A 127 -0.92 -4.92 22.36
CA ASP A 127 -0.83 -6.30 22.83
C ASP A 127 -1.59 -6.51 24.16
N LEU A 128 -2.89 -6.18 24.14
CA LEU A 128 -3.85 -6.29 25.25
C LEU A 128 -4.81 -7.47 25.01
N PRO A 129 -5.51 -7.97 26.05
CA PRO A 129 -6.52 -9.02 25.88
C PRO A 129 -7.53 -8.70 24.77
N ALA A 130 -7.98 -7.44 24.72
CA ALA A 130 -8.91 -6.92 23.71
C ALA A 130 -8.48 -7.19 22.26
N ALA A 131 -7.18 -7.31 21.98
CA ALA A 131 -6.68 -7.60 20.63
C ALA A 131 -7.15 -8.95 20.10
N CYS A 132 -6.93 -10.00 20.89
CA CYS A 132 -7.36 -11.35 20.53
C CYS A 132 -8.86 -11.55 20.77
N GLU A 133 -9.44 -10.90 21.77
CA GLU A 133 -10.89 -10.95 22.01
C GLU A 133 -11.70 -10.42 20.81
N THR A 134 -11.26 -9.32 20.19
CA THR A 134 -11.91 -8.76 19.00
C THR A 134 -11.90 -9.77 17.84
N LEU A 135 -10.76 -10.43 17.62
CA LEU A 135 -10.63 -11.44 16.55
C LEU A 135 -11.58 -12.63 16.75
N VAL A 136 -11.72 -13.13 17.98
CA VAL A 136 -12.54 -14.32 18.26
C VAL A 136 -14.03 -14.00 18.43
N ARG A 137 -14.38 -12.76 18.77
CA ARG A 137 -15.79 -12.29 18.93
C ARG A 137 -16.50 -12.01 17.61
N SER A 138 -15.79 -11.97 16.48
CA SER A 138 -16.36 -11.48 15.22
C SER A 138 -17.73 -12.08 14.89
N SER A 139 -18.69 -11.18 14.64
CA SER A 139 -20.08 -11.47 14.27
C SER A 139 -20.25 -11.83 12.80
N GLU A 140 -19.19 -11.70 11.99
CA GLU A 140 -19.24 -11.95 10.56
C GLU A 140 -19.56 -13.41 10.24
N LEU A 141 -20.22 -13.60 9.10
CA LEU A 141 -20.55 -14.93 8.56
C LEU A 141 -19.28 -15.74 8.28
N PHE A 142 -18.16 -15.07 8.03
CA PHE A 142 -16.87 -15.69 7.74
C PHE A 142 -15.80 -15.11 8.66
N PRO A 143 -15.20 -15.90 9.57
CA PRO A 143 -14.10 -15.42 10.41
C PRO A 143 -12.89 -15.04 9.56
N PRO A 144 -12.00 -14.16 10.08
CA PRO A 144 -10.81 -13.80 9.33
C PRO A 144 -9.90 -15.03 9.26
N LYS A 145 -9.20 -15.12 8.14
CA LYS A 145 -8.15 -16.11 7.94
C LYS A 145 -6.83 -15.56 8.46
N ILE A 146 -6.13 -16.34 9.26
CA ILE A 146 -4.82 -16.01 9.82
C ILE A 146 -3.76 -16.86 9.13
N ALA A 147 -2.63 -16.24 8.77
CA ALA A 147 -1.46 -16.92 8.26
C ALA A 147 -0.20 -16.35 8.95
N PHE A 148 0.77 -17.20 9.25
CA PHE A 148 2.02 -16.77 9.90
C PHE A 148 2.94 -16.05 8.91
N GLN A 149 2.91 -16.45 7.63
CA GLN A 149 3.52 -15.72 6.53
C GLN A 149 2.50 -15.57 5.40
N ARG A 150 2.67 -14.57 4.53
CA ARG A 150 1.78 -14.34 3.39
C ARG A 150 1.69 -15.54 2.43
N THR A 151 2.73 -16.37 2.39
CA THR A 151 2.84 -17.58 1.56
C THR A 151 2.35 -18.85 2.26
N THR A 152 2.15 -18.82 3.59
CA THR A 152 1.66 -19.98 4.34
C THR A 152 0.17 -20.16 4.11
N TRP A 153 -0.31 -21.41 4.16
CA TRP A 153 -1.74 -21.67 4.03
C TRP A 153 -2.49 -21.06 5.22
N PRO A 154 -3.45 -20.15 5.00
CA PRO A 154 -4.17 -19.53 6.08
C PRO A 154 -5.11 -20.54 6.76
N PHE A 155 -5.21 -20.47 8.08
CA PHE A 155 -6.21 -21.19 8.86
C PHE A 155 -7.27 -20.22 9.39
N SER A 156 -8.45 -20.74 9.71
CA SER A 156 -9.52 -19.89 10.24
C SER A 156 -9.20 -19.50 11.68
N CYS A 157 -9.39 -18.22 12.01
CA CYS A 157 -9.33 -17.79 13.40
C CYS A 157 -10.36 -18.56 14.23
N PRO A 158 -10.01 -19.05 15.44
CA PRO A 158 -10.98 -19.61 16.36
C PRO A 158 -12.11 -18.61 16.63
N ARG A 159 -13.35 -19.08 16.74
CA ARG A 159 -14.53 -18.22 16.95
C ARG A 159 -15.25 -18.59 18.23
N ALA A 160 -15.63 -17.59 19.01
CA ALA A 160 -16.56 -17.75 20.11
C ALA A 160 -17.96 -18.15 19.58
N GLY A 161 -18.65 -19.04 20.30
CA GLY A 161 -20.05 -19.35 20.01
C GLY A 161 -20.96 -18.14 20.27
N ARG A 162 -22.17 -18.13 19.69
CA ARG A 162 -23.14 -17.04 19.93
C ARG A 162 -23.53 -16.89 21.41
N ASP A 163 -23.51 -18.01 22.14
CA ASP A 163 -23.85 -18.07 23.57
C ASP A 163 -22.60 -18.08 24.48
N ALA A 164 -21.41 -17.77 23.92
CA ALA A 164 -20.17 -17.74 24.69
C ALA A 164 -20.19 -16.60 25.72
N THR A 165 -19.79 -16.92 26.94
CA THR A 165 -19.63 -15.93 28.00
C THR A 165 -18.34 -15.12 27.80
N ASP A 166 -18.21 -13.98 28.48
CA ASP A 166 -16.96 -13.20 28.45
C ASP A 166 -15.75 -14.01 28.94
N SER A 167 -15.96 -14.98 29.84
CA SER A 167 -14.91 -15.89 30.29
C SER A 167 -14.47 -16.85 29.19
N ASP A 168 -15.43 -17.41 28.42
CA ASP A 168 -15.13 -18.31 27.30
C ASP A 168 -14.34 -17.58 26.21
N VAL A 169 -14.72 -16.32 25.93
CA VAL A 169 -14.03 -15.45 24.98
C VAL A 169 -12.61 -15.17 25.45
N ALA A 170 -12.41 -14.82 26.72
CA ALA A 170 -11.10 -14.53 27.29
C ALA A 170 -10.17 -15.77 27.24
N GLU A 171 -10.68 -16.96 27.54
CA GLU A 171 -9.91 -18.19 27.43
C GLU A 171 -9.50 -18.47 25.98
N LEU A 172 -10.44 -18.34 25.03
CA LEU A 172 -10.17 -18.54 23.61
C LEU A 172 -9.16 -17.53 23.07
N ALA A 173 -9.29 -16.26 23.47
CA ALA A 173 -8.37 -15.19 23.13
C ALA A 173 -6.95 -15.45 23.68
N ALA A 174 -6.85 -15.92 24.92
CA ALA A 174 -5.57 -16.30 25.53
C ALA A 174 -4.90 -17.47 24.77
N ARG A 175 -5.67 -18.47 24.35
CA ARG A 175 -5.18 -19.59 23.53
C ARG A 175 -4.71 -19.13 22.16
N LEU A 176 -5.44 -18.23 21.50
CA LEU A 176 -5.02 -17.63 20.23
C LEU A 176 -3.72 -16.85 20.39
N ARG A 177 -3.61 -16.04 21.45
CA ARG A 177 -2.40 -15.25 21.74
C ARG A 177 -1.17 -16.14 21.94
N GLU A 178 -1.32 -17.23 22.70
CA GLU A 178 -0.23 -18.19 22.90
C GLU A 178 0.19 -18.86 21.60
N LEU A 179 -0.77 -19.23 20.75
CA LEU A 179 -0.48 -19.76 19.41
C LEU A 179 0.29 -18.74 18.55
N LEU A 180 -0.14 -17.48 18.54
CA LEU A 180 0.53 -16.42 17.79
C LEU A 180 1.98 -16.22 18.26
N ARG A 181 2.22 -16.14 19.56
CA ARG A 181 3.58 -16.01 20.11
C ARG A 181 4.48 -17.18 19.75
N ARG A 182 3.93 -18.40 19.75
CA ARG A 182 4.69 -19.61 19.43
C ARG A 182 5.09 -19.68 17.96
N GLU A 183 4.18 -19.31 17.06
CA GLU A 183 4.34 -19.47 15.61
C GLU A 183 4.89 -18.21 14.92
N CYS A 184 4.76 -17.04 15.55
CA CYS A 184 5.19 -15.72 15.03
C CYS A 184 6.19 -15.07 16.01
N PRO A 185 7.50 -15.37 15.91
CA PRO A 185 8.50 -14.88 16.85
C PRO A 185 8.70 -13.35 16.83
N ASP A 186 8.29 -12.67 15.75
CA ASP A 186 8.35 -11.20 15.61
C ASP A 186 6.99 -10.54 15.94
N ASP A 187 6.09 -11.25 16.62
CA ASP A 187 4.72 -10.81 16.96
C ASP A 187 3.92 -10.32 15.73
N THR A 188 4.29 -10.79 14.54
CA THR A 188 3.76 -10.37 13.26
C THR A 188 3.07 -11.52 12.55
N PHE A 189 1.83 -11.31 12.12
CA PHE A 189 1.05 -12.28 11.37
C PHE A 189 0.25 -11.60 10.26
N TRP A 190 -0.30 -12.40 9.36
CA TRP A 190 -1.17 -11.95 8.28
C TRP A 190 -2.62 -12.30 8.59
N MET A 191 -3.50 -11.35 8.35
CA MET A 191 -4.94 -11.47 8.45
C MET A 191 -5.57 -11.23 7.08
N MET A 192 -6.60 -12.01 6.74
CA MET A 192 -7.29 -11.90 5.47
C MET A 192 -8.80 -12.04 5.62
N SER A 193 -9.54 -11.16 4.94
CA SER A 193 -11.00 -11.23 4.77
C SER A 193 -11.34 -10.71 3.36
N ALA A 194 -12.26 -11.40 2.65
CA ALA A 194 -12.73 -10.99 1.31
C ALA A 194 -11.59 -10.58 0.33
N GLN A 195 -10.51 -11.35 0.28
CA GLN A 195 -9.29 -11.08 -0.51
C GLN A 195 -8.48 -9.82 -0.11
N CYS A 196 -8.92 -9.09 0.91
CA CYS A 196 -8.17 -8.00 1.52
C CYS A 196 -7.22 -8.56 2.56
N TRP A 197 -5.98 -8.09 2.52
CA TRP A 197 -4.92 -8.52 3.44
C TRP A 197 -4.56 -7.40 4.41
N ALA A 198 -4.23 -7.79 5.64
CA ALA A 198 -3.54 -6.97 6.61
C ALA A 198 -2.33 -7.73 7.15
N ARG A 199 -1.20 -7.03 7.27
CA ARG A 199 -0.08 -7.44 8.10
C ARG A 199 -0.27 -6.81 9.46
N VAL A 200 -0.43 -7.64 10.48
CA VAL A 200 -0.72 -7.24 11.85
C VAL A 200 0.52 -7.47 12.70
N ARG A 201 0.91 -6.48 13.51
CA ARG A 201 1.91 -6.63 14.57
C ARG A 201 1.27 -6.34 15.92
N LEU A 202 1.51 -7.22 16.88
CA LEU A 202 1.18 -6.94 18.29
C LEU A 202 2.32 -6.11 18.89
N VAL A 203 1.99 -4.97 19.49
CA VAL A 203 2.97 -4.01 20.00
C VAL A 203 2.58 -3.52 21.39
N PRO A 204 3.51 -2.99 22.20
CA PRO A 204 3.16 -2.31 23.45
C PRO A 204 2.11 -1.20 23.23
N PRO A 205 1.17 -0.97 24.17
CA PRO A 205 0.14 0.07 24.01
C PRO A 205 0.69 1.48 23.76
N ALA A 206 1.89 1.77 24.27
CA ALA A 206 2.57 3.04 24.04
C ALA A 206 2.88 3.32 22.55
N ASP A 207 3.09 2.27 21.75
CA ASP A 207 3.48 2.40 20.34
C ASP A 207 2.31 2.80 19.45
N VAL A 208 1.06 2.52 19.87
CA VAL A 208 -0.16 2.92 19.15
C VAL A 208 -0.82 4.16 19.75
N ALA A 209 -0.28 4.72 20.84
CA ALA A 209 -0.87 5.85 21.54
C ALA A 209 -0.86 7.16 20.71
N ARG A 210 0.11 7.32 19.80
CA ARG A 210 0.22 8.48 18.91
C ARG A 210 -0.39 8.17 17.55
N TYR A 211 -1.48 8.87 17.22
CA TYR A 211 -2.20 8.70 15.97
C TYR A 211 -2.86 10.00 15.50
N VAL A 212 -3.31 9.99 14.25
CA VAL A 212 -4.23 10.95 13.66
C VAL A 212 -5.51 10.20 13.31
N GLU A 213 -6.67 10.78 13.62
CA GLU A 213 -7.96 10.21 13.26
C GLU A 213 -8.32 10.58 11.82
N VAL A 214 -8.74 9.57 11.05
CA VAL A 214 -9.28 9.75 9.71
C VAL A 214 -10.69 9.19 9.67
N VAL A 215 -11.65 10.01 9.23
CA VAL A 215 -13.06 9.62 9.14
C VAL A 215 -13.29 8.87 7.84
N LEU A 216 -13.75 7.62 7.93
CA LEU A 216 -14.09 6.76 6.80
C LEU A 216 -15.60 6.39 6.85
N PRO A 217 -16.17 5.87 5.75
CA PRO A 217 -17.55 5.38 5.76
C PRO A 217 -17.83 4.30 6.81
N ALA A 218 -16.84 3.44 7.08
CA ALA A 218 -16.90 2.37 8.09
C ALA A 218 -16.53 2.85 9.52
N GLY A 219 -16.43 4.17 9.75
CA GLY A 219 -16.09 4.75 11.04
C GLY A 219 -14.72 5.44 11.06
N VAL A 220 -14.25 5.77 12.27
CA VAL A 220 -12.97 6.46 12.46
C VAL A 220 -11.83 5.45 12.53
N VAL A 221 -10.79 5.66 11.74
CA VAL A 221 -9.56 4.86 11.77
C VAL A 221 -8.41 5.67 12.36
N ARG A 222 -7.58 5.00 13.17
CA ARG A 222 -6.37 5.59 13.76
C ARG A 222 -5.19 5.35 12.84
N VAL A 223 -4.54 6.41 12.39
CA VAL A 223 -3.45 6.37 11.41
C VAL A 223 -2.17 6.94 11.99
N ALA A 224 -1.02 6.36 11.66
CA ALA A 224 0.27 6.89 12.05
C ALA A 224 0.43 8.36 11.59
N PRO A 225 0.97 9.26 12.43
CA PRO A 225 1.22 10.65 12.03
C PRO A 225 2.15 10.72 10.81
N LEU A 226 1.88 11.64 9.89
CA LEU A 226 2.62 11.71 8.60
C LEU A 226 4.15 11.77 8.74
N HIS A 227 4.67 12.40 9.79
CA HIS A 227 6.11 12.51 10.04
C HIS A 227 6.74 11.21 10.56
N GLU A 228 5.95 10.28 11.08
CA GLU A 228 6.39 8.96 11.56
C GLU A 228 6.33 7.89 10.44
N ILE A 229 5.64 8.15 9.34
CA ILE A 229 5.51 7.18 8.23
C ILE A 229 6.79 7.15 7.40
N GLU A 230 7.54 6.06 7.43
CA GLU A 230 8.72 5.90 6.57
C GLU A 230 8.51 4.86 5.48
N SER A 231 9.30 4.96 4.41
CA SER A 231 9.32 3.95 3.35
C SER A 231 10.73 3.82 2.80
N THR A 232 11.08 2.59 2.43
CA THR A 232 12.30 2.27 1.69
C THR A 232 12.11 2.37 0.17
N ASP A 233 10.87 2.46 -0.31
CA ASP A 233 10.58 2.68 -1.74
C ASP A 233 10.83 4.16 -2.09
N PRO A 234 11.81 4.47 -2.95
CA PRO A 234 12.15 5.86 -3.30
C PRO A 234 10.98 6.66 -3.86
N ARG A 235 10.02 6.02 -4.54
CA ARG A 235 8.83 6.69 -5.08
C ARG A 235 7.90 7.11 -3.95
N VAL A 236 7.66 6.22 -2.98
CA VAL A 236 6.83 6.52 -1.80
C VAL A 236 7.52 7.56 -0.93
N SER A 237 8.82 7.45 -0.68
CA SER A 237 9.59 8.41 0.10
C SER A 237 9.58 9.81 -0.52
N ARG A 238 9.65 9.91 -1.86
CA ARG A 238 9.47 11.17 -2.60
C ARG A 238 8.09 11.77 -2.36
N VAL A 239 7.03 10.97 -2.45
CA VAL A 239 5.64 11.43 -2.20
C VAL A 239 5.46 11.93 -0.78
N LEU A 240 5.96 11.17 0.22
CA LEU A 240 5.87 11.54 1.63
C LEU A 240 6.58 12.85 1.94
N ARG A 241 7.76 13.08 1.34
CA ARG A 241 8.48 14.35 1.46
C ARG A 241 7.61 15.51 0.95
N VAL A 242 7.09 15.41 -0.27
CA VAL A 242 6.25 16.47 -0.86
C VAL A 242 5.00 16.73 -0.01
N LEU A 243 4.35 15.67 0.48
CA LEU A 243 3.15 15.80 1.31
C LEU A 243 3.45 16.49 2.66
N ARG A 244 4.63 16.25 3.24
CA ARG A 244 5.09 16.94 4.47
C ARG A 244 5.42 18.40 4.22
N ASP A 245 6.10 18.69 3.12
CA ASP A 245 6.45 20.06 2.73
C ASP A 245 5.16 20.90 2.60
N ASP A 246 4.12 20.33 2.00
CA ASP A 246 2.82 20.99 1.79
C ASP A 246 2.03 21.17 3.10
N ALA A 247 2.06 20.17 3.97
CA ALA A 247 1.46 20.24 5.31
C ALA A 247 2.18 21.27 6.22
N GLY A 248 3.49 21.44 6.04
CA GLY A 248 4.28 22.45 6.76
C GLY A 248 3.98 23.86 6.28
N ALA A 249 3.83 24.05 4.96
CA ALA A 249 3.53 25.35 4.35
C ALA A 249 2.13 25.88 4.67
N THR A 250 1.19 25.01 5.07
CA THR A 250 -0.21 25.38 5.38
C THR A 250 -0.47 25.78 6.83
N ARG A 251 0.53 25.70 7.73
CA ARG A 251 0.40 26.21 9.10
C ARG A 251 0.65 27.74 9.11
N PRO A 252 -0.33 28.58 9.48
CA PRO A 252 -0.06 29.99 9.72
C PRO A 252 0.86 30.12 10.95
N GLY A 253 1.90 30.94 10.82
CA GLY A 253 2.79 31.32 11.93
C GLY A 253 2.12 32.21 12.96
#